data_AF-A0A972AMU0-F1
#
_entry.id   AF-A0A972AMU0-F1
#
_cell.length_a   1.000
_cell.length_b   1.000
_cell.length_c   1.000
_cell.angle_alpha   90.00
_cell.angle_beta   90.00
_cell.angle_gamma   90.00
#
_symmetry.space_group_name_H-M   'P 1'
#
loop_
_entity.id
_entity.type
_entity.pdbx_description
1 polymer ?
#
loop_
_entity_poly.entity_id
_entity_poly.type
_entity_poly.pdbx_seq_one_letter_code
_entity_poly.pdbx_strand_id
1 'polypeptide(L)'
;IGIGSFVYLRRIIENLVLEKYSKVKDMLEISSEDFMRSDFKEKIEILKDYLPKVLVENKNLYSIVSKGIHELSEEECISMYPYLKIGIELILDDIIAEKERAEKEKLFAQFVANKTGELRKNI
;
A
#
# COMPACT_ATOMS: atom_id res chain seq x y z
N ILE A 1 19.49 14.08 -9.73
CA ILE A 1 18.20 13.80 -9.02
C ILE A 1 17.50 12.56 -9.63
N GLY A 2 18.08 11.89 -10.64
CA GLY A 2 17.43 10.77 -11.34
C GLY A 2 17.35 9.47 -10.52
N ILE A 3 18.41 8.67 -10.53
CA ILE A 3 18.41 7.28 -10.03
C ILE A 3 18.04 7.17 -8.53
N GLY A 4 18.47 8.14 -7.71
CA GLY A 4 18.17 8.15 -6.27
C GLY A 4 16.66 8.13 -5.97
N SER A 5 15.84 8.81 -6.78
CA SER A 5 14.38 8.84 -6.58
C SER A 5 13.73 7.46 -6.82
N PHE A 6 14.26 6.68 -7.77
CA PHE A 6 13.81 5.32 -8.05
C PHE A 6 14.13 4.38 -6.91
N VAL A 7 15.33 4.50 -6.32
CA VAL A 7 15.73 3.72 -5.14
C VAL A 7 14.76 3.96 -3.98
N TYR A 8 14.45 5.21 -3.66
CA TYR A 8 13.52 5.53 -2.58
C TYR A 8 12.11 5.03 -2.86
N LEU A 9 11.59 5.24 -4.08
CA LEU A 9 10.25 4.79 -4.43
C LEU A 9 10.11 3.26 -4.37
N ARG A 10 11.10 2.54 -4.89
CA ARG A 10 11.15 1.08 -4.77
C ARG A 10 11.10 0.67 -3.30
N ARG A 11 11.92 1.27 -2.44
CA ARG A 11 11.97 0.97 -1.00
C ARG A 11 10.63 1.24 -0.30
N ILE A 12 9.94 2.32 -0.67
CA ILE A 12 8.61 2.66 -0.13
C ILE A 12 7.60 1.57 -0.49
N ILE A 13 7.56 1.14 -1.76
CA ILE A 13 6.67 0.07 -2.22
C ILE A 13 7.01 -1.26 -1.53
N GLU A 14 8.29 -1.61 -1.44
CA GLU A 14 8.77 -2.81 -0.75
C GLU A 14 8.33 -2.83 0.72
N ASN A 15 8.59 -1.75 1.44
CA ASN A 15 8.21 -1.64 2.85
C ASN A 15 6.69 -1.72 3.03
N LEU A 16 5.90 -1.04 2.21
CA LEU A 16 4.45 -1.08 2.28
C LEU A 16 3.90 -2.51 2.11
N VAL A 17 4.39 -3.24 1.11
CA VAL A 17 3.98 -4.63 0.83
C VAL A 17 4.39 -5.55 1.98
N LEU A 18 5.64 -5.48 2.43
CA LEU A 18 6.16 -6.34 3.50
C LEU A 18 5.53 -6.04 4.86
N GLU A 19 5.27 -4.77 5.17
CA GLU A 19 4.57 -4.38 6.39
C GLU A 19 3.11 -4.87 6.38
N LYS A 20 2.41 -4.75 5.24
CA LYS A 20 1.04 -5.26 5.14
C LYS A 20 1.02 -6.78 5.26
N TYR A 21 1.94 -7.49 4.59
CA TYR A 21 2.10 -8.93 4.75
C TYR A 21 2.27 -9.32 6.22
N SER A 22 3.20 -8.68 6.94
CA SER A 22 3.46 -8.97 8.36
C SER A 22 2.21 -8.87 9.23
N LYS A 23 1.30 -7.94 8.90
CA LYS A 23 0.03 -7.73 9.64
C LYS A 23 -1.06 -8.76 9.32
N VAL A 24 -1.06 -9.32 8.11
CA VAL A 24 -2.16 -10.17 7.62
C VAL A 24 -1.74 -11.61 7.34
N LYS A 25 -0.46 -11.96 7.49
CA LYS A 25 0.10 -13.28 7.15
C LYS A 25 -0.66 -14.45 7.76
N ASP A 26 -1.19 -14.31 8.98
CA ASP A 26 -1.91 -15.37 9.68
C ASP A 26 -3.32 -15.60 9.12
N MET A 27 -3.82 -14.66 8.30
CA MET A 27 -5.09 -14.73 7.59
C MET A 27 -4.94 -15.23 6.15
N LEU A 28 -3.71 -15.38 5.66
CA LEU A 28 -3.44 -15.80 4.29
C LEU A 28 -3.21 -17.32 4.22
N GLU A 29 -3.74 -17.95 3.17
CA GLU A 29 -3.50 -19.36 2.87
C GLU A 29 -2.20 -19.57 2.08
N ILE A 30 -1.10 -18.93 2.52
CA ILE A 30 0.23 -19.05 1.91
C ILE A 30 1.31 -19.12 2.98
N SER A 31 2.30 -20.00 2.78
CA SER A 31 3.45 -20.07 3.69
C SER A 31 4.33 -18.82 3.56
N SER A 32 5.05 -18.46 4.63
CA SER A 32 6.02 -17.37 4.56
C SER A 32 7.17 -17.65 3.61
N GLU A 33 7.54 -18.92 3.42
CA GLU A 33 8.59 -19.27 2.48
C GLU A 33 8.13 -19.06 1.03
N ASP A 34 6.92 -19.52 0.69
CA ASP A 34 6.35 -19.34 -0.65
C ASP A 34 6.14 -17.87 -0.97
N PHE A 35 5.55 -17.10 -0.04
CA PHE A 35 5.37 -15.65 -0.22
C PHE A 35 6.70 -14.92 -0.43
N MET A 36 7.75 -15.30 0.30
CA MET A 36 9.06 -14.65 0.16
C MET A 36 9.73 -14.97 -1.18
N ARG A 37 9.50 -16.18 -1.72
CA ARG A 37 10.00 -16.63 -3.03
C ARG A 37 9.21 -16.06 -4.21
N SER A 38 7.94 -15.71 -4.03
CA SER A 38 7.10 -15.12 -5.08
C SER A 38 7.70 -13.85 -5.70
N ASP A 39 7.41 -13.64 -6.98
CA ASP A 39 7.76 -12.40 -7.66
C ASP A 39 7.02 -11.21 -7.04
N PHE A 40 7.62 -10.03 -7.06
CA PHE A 40 7.05 -8.89 -6.34
C PHE A 40 5.64 -8.49 -6.86
N LYS A 41 5.37 -8.68 -8.16
CA LYS A 41 4.01 -8.48 -8.71
C LYS A 41 3.00 -9.47 -8.13
N GLU A 42 3.43 -10.70 -7.91
CA GLU A 42 2.61 -11.73 -7.28
C GLU A 42 2.37 -11.40 -5.81
N LYS A 43 3.38 -10.89 -5.10
CA LYS A 43 3.20 -10.38 -3.72
C LYS A 43 2.13 -9.29 -3.63
N ILE A 44 2.11 -8.36 -4.59
CA ILE A 44 1.07 -7.33 -4.67
C ILE A 44 -0.31 -7.96 -4.92
N GLU A 45 -0.39 -8.97 -5.80
CA GLU A 45 -1.66 -9.65 -6.11
C GLU A 45 -2.20 -10.46 -4.93
N ILE A 46 -1.33 -11.19 -4.22
CA ILE A 46 -1.68 -11.92 -2.98
C ILE A 46 -2.28 -10.97 -1.93
N LEU A 47 -1.78 -9.73 -1.88
CA LEU A 47 -2.17 -8.73 -0.91
C LEU A 47 -3.16 -7.69 -1.45
N LYS A 48 -3.79 -7.94 -2.61
CA LYS A 48 -4.59 -6.93 -3.32
C LYS A 48 -5.71 -6.31 -2.47
N ASP A 49 -6.33 -7.11 -1.59
CA ASP A 49 -7.44 -6.67 -0.74
C ASP A 49 -6.94 -5.89 0.49
N TYR A 50 -5.62 -5.84 0.70
CA TYR A 50 -4.97 -5.24 1.85
C TYR A 50 -4.08 -4.05 1.46
N LEU A 51 -3.82 -3.82 0.17
CA LEU A 51 -2.95 -2.75 -0.31
C LEU A 51 -3.74 -1.56 -0.87
N PRO A 52 -3.12 -0.38 -0.98
CA PRO A 52 -3.69 0.76 -1.68
C PRO A 52 -4.12 0.37 -3.09
N LYS A 53 -5.33 0.76 -3.48
CA LYS A 53 -5.95 0.39 -4.75
C LYS A 53 -5.09 0.84 -5.93
N VAL A 54 -4.55 2.07 -5.85
CA VAL A 54 -3.63 2.61 -6.86
C VAL A 54 -2.43 1.69 -7.09
N LEU A 55 -1.83 1.12 -6.03
CA LEU A 55 -0.68 0.23 -6.16
C LEU A 55 -1.05 -1.10 -6.84
N VAL A 56 -2.21 -1.66 -6.49
CA VAL A 56 -2.72 -2.91 -7.07
C VAL A 56 -3.00 -2.75 -8.56
N GLU A 57 -3.72 -1.70 -8.94
CA GLU A 57 -4.06 -1.40 -10.33
C GLU A 57 -2.82 -1.08 -11.16
N ASN A 58 -1.79 -0.50 -10.54
CA ASN A 58 -0.56 -0.09 -11.19
C ASN A 58 0.65 -0.94 -10.77
N LYS A 59 0.48 -2.25 -10.50
CA LYS A 59 1.57 -3.15 -10.03
C LYS A 59 2.81 -3.21 -10.91
N ASN A 60 2.71 -2.80 -12.19
CA ASN A 60 3.84 -2.64 -13.10
C ASN A 60 4.80 -1.50 -12.69
N LEU A 61 4.35 -0.56 -11.86
CA LEU A 61 5.19 0.50 -11.29
C LEU A 61 6.44 -0.08 -10.61
N TYR A 62 6.28 -1.20 -9.89
CA TYR A 62 7.42 -1.87 -9.26
C TYR A 62 8.48 -2.30 -10.28
N SER A 63 8.06 -2.87 -11.42
CA SER A 63 9.00 -3.25 -12.48
C SER A 63 9.72 -2.05 -13.08
N ILE A 64 9.03 -0.92 -13.26
CA ILE A 64 9.62 0.31 -13.78
C ILE A 64 10.70 0.82 -12.82
N VAL A 65 10.37 0.92 -11.52
CA VAL A 65 11.33 1.44 -10.54
C VAL A 65 12.49 0.48 -10.29
N SER A 66 12.24 -0.83 -10.34
CA SER A 66 13.29 -1.85 -10.24
C SER A 66 14.23 -1.79 -11.43
N LYS A 67 13.71 -1.66 -12.67
CA LYS A 67 14.55 -1.52 -13.87
C LYS A 67 15.32 -0.21 -13.88
N GLY A 68 14.73 0.89 -13.43
CA GLY A 68 15.42 2.18 -13.38
C GLY A 68 16.67 2.20 -12.50
N ILE A 69 16.79 1.29 -11.53
CA ILE A 69 17.99 1.17 -10.68
C ILE A 69 19.10 0.38 -11.37
N HIS A 70 18.76 -0.54 -12.28
CA HIS A 70 19.70 -1.51 -12.84
C HIS A 70 20.06 -1.25 -14.32
N GLU A 71 19.14 -0.68 -15.09
CA GLU A 71 19.17 -0.73 -16.57
C GLU A 71 19.01 0.63 -17.24
N LEU A 72 18.42 1.63 -16.57
CA LEU A 72 18.10 2.92 -17.21
C LEU A 72 19.18 3.98 -16.95
N SER A 73 19.34 4.88 -17.92
CA SER A 73 20.19 6.06 -17.79
C SER A 73 19.60 7.09 -16.81
N GLU A 74 20.44 8.02 -16.35
CA GLU A 74 19.97 9.10 -15.46
C GLU A 74 18.97 10.02 -16.17
N GLU A 75 19.14 10.26 -17.47
CA GLU A 75 18.26 11.10 -18.29
C GLU A 75 16.86 10.47 -18.40
N GLU A 76 16.78 9.16 -18.66
CA GLU A 76 15.52 8.43 -18.66
C GLU A 76 14.84 8.51 -17.27
N CYS A 77 15.60 8.30 -16.20
CA CYS A 77 15.09 8.44 -14.82
C CYS A 77 14.53 9.84 -14.54
N ILE A 78 15.24 10.90 -14.96
CA ILE A 78 14.79 12.28 -14.76
C ILE A 78 13.49 12.55 -15.53
N SER A 79 13.37 12.05 -16.76
CA SER A 79 12.16 12.26 -17.59
C SER A 79 10.90 11.64 -16.97
N MET A 80 11.06 10.52 -16.23
CA MET A 80 9.96 9.82 -15.58
C MET A 80 9.63 10.36 -14.18
N TYR A 81 10.54 11.11 -13.55
CA TYR A 81 10.40 11.58 -12.17
C TYR A 81 9.06 12.29 -11.88
N PRO A 82 8.54 13.19 -12.74
CA PRO A 82 7.25 13.85 -12.49
C PRO A 82 6.10 12.84 -12.33
N TYR A 83 6.09 11.77 -13.13
CA TYR A 83 5.07 10.74 -13.08
C TYR A 83 5.23 9.81 -11.87
N LEU A 84 6.48 9.50 -11.49
CA LEU A 84 6.76 8.76 -10.26
C LEU A 84 6.29 9.51 -9.02
N LYS A 85 6.49 10.84 -8.99
CA LYS A 85 6.01 11.70 -7.91
C LYS A 85 4.48 11.62 -7.79
N ILE A 86 3.76 11.72 -8.90
CA ILE A 86 2.29 11.57 -8.94
C ILE A 86 1.89 10.17 -8.41
N GLY A 87 2.58 9.11 -8.82
CA GLY A 87 2.33 7.76 -8.31
C GLY A 87 2.49 7.65 -6.80
N ILE A 88 3.51 8.30 -6.22
CA ILE A 88 3.72 8.36 -4.76
C ILE A 88 2.58 9.10 -4.08
N GLU A 89 2.20 10.27 -4.60
CA GLU A 89 1.13 11.10 -4.05
C GLU A 89 -0.18 10.29 -4.01
N LEU A 90 -0.54 9.63 -5.11
CA LEU A 90 -1.74 8.79 -5.18
C LEU A 90 -1.73 7.61 -4.19
N ILE A 91 -0.57 6.95 -4.01
CA ILE A 91 -0.44 5.87 -3.02
C ILE A 91 -0.62 6.42 -1.59
N LEU A 92 -0.04 7.59 -1.30
CA LEU A 92 -0.18 8.22 0.02
C LEU A 92 -1.62 8.69 0.28
N ASP A 93 -2.27 9.27 -0.72
CA ASP A 93 -3.67 9.70 -0.65
C ASP A 93 -4.60 8.52 -0.33
N ASP A 94 -4.42 7.37 -1.00
CA ASP A 94 -5.16 6.14 -0.70
C ASP A 94 -4.97 5.70 0.76
N ILE A 95 -3.72 5.70 1.26
CA ILE A 95 -3.41 5.31 2.64
C ILE A 95 -4.06 6.26 3.65
N ILE A 96 -4.02 7.57 3.37
CA ILE A 96 -4.62 8.59 4.24
C ILE A 96 -6.15 8.43 4.24
N ALA A 97 -6.76 8.28 3.06
CA ALA A 97 -8.19 8.08 2.92
C ALA A 97 -8.68 6.83 3.65
N GLU A 98 -7.94 5.70 3.58
CA GLU A 98 -8.26 4.49 4.34
C GLU A 98 -8.24 4.75 5.85
N LYS A 99 -7.21 5.43 6.35
CA LYS A 99 -7.09 5.78 7.78
C LYS A 99 -8.20 6.71 8.25
N GLU A 100 -8.50 7.76 7.49
CA GLU A 100 -9.57 8.69 7.83
C GLU A 100 -10.94 8.02 7.84
N ARG A 101 -11.18 7.13 6.88
CA ARG A 101 -12.41 6.35 6.82
C ARG A 101 -12.55 5.44 8.03
N ALA A 102 -11.49 4.70 8.38
CA ALA A 102 -11.49 3.80 9.53
C ALA A 102 -11.76 4.56 10.85
N GLU A 103 -11.19 5.75 11.03
CA GLU A 103 -11.44 6.56 12.24
C GLU A 103 -12.89 7.07 12.29
N LYS A 104 -13.45 7.53 11.15
CA LYS A 104 -14.86 7.94 11.06
C LYS A 104 -15.81 6.78 11.38
N GLU A 105 -15.55 5.60 10.83
CA GLU A 105 -16.35 4.39 11.09
C GLU A 105 -16.29 3.98 12.56
N LYS A 106 -15.12 4.05 13.19
CA LYS A 106 -14.93 3.79 14.62
C LYS A 106 -15.70 4.78 15.50
N LEU A 107 -15.61 6.07 15.21
CA LEU A 107 -16.35 7.11 15.95
C LEU A 107 -17.87 6.89 15.84
N PHE A 108 -18.35 6.55 14.64
CA PHE A 108 -19.76 6.26 14.41
C PHE A 108 -20.22 5.00 15.17
N ALA A 109 -19.43 3.92 15.14
CA ALA A 109 -19.73 2.70 15.87
C ALA A 109 -19.79 2.93 17.39
N GLN A 110 -18.88 3.73 17.94
CA GLN A 110 -18.90 4.13 19.35
C GLN A 110 -20.16 4.92 19.73
N PHE A 111 -20.56 5.89 18.89
CA PHE A 111 -21.80 6.64 19.09
C PHE A 111 -23.02 5.72 19.13
N VAL A 112 -23.14 4.81 18.14
CA VAL A 112 -24.27 3.86 18.05
C VAL A 112 -24.31 2.93 19.27
N ALA A 113 -23.16 2.39 19.71
CA ALA A 113 -23.07 1.53 20.87
C ALA A 113 -23.49 2.25 22.17
N ASN A 114 -23.00 3.46 22.37
CA ASN A 114 -23.31 4.28 23.56
C ASN A 114 -24.80 4.61 23.62
N LYS A 115 -25.39 5.09 22.52
CA LYS A 115 -26.81 5.44 22.49
C LYS A 115 -27.72 4.23 22.68
N THR A 116 -27.36 3.09 22.11
CA THR A 116 -28.11 1.84 22.31
C THR A 116 -28.07 1.41 23.79
N GLY A 117 -26.92 1.57 24.46
CA GLY A 117 -26.77 1.27 25.89
C GLY A 117 -27.60 2.19 26.79
N GLU A 118 -27.65 3.49 26.49
CA GLU A 118 -28.49 4.46 27.21
C GLU A 118 -29.99 4.13 27.07
N LEU A 119 -30.45 3.85 25.85
CA LEU A 119 -31.86 3.57 25.58
C LEU A 119 -32.35 2.27 26.26
N ARG A 120 -31.46 1.28 26.44
CA ARG A 120 -31.80 0.01 27.14
C ARG A 120 -31.87 0.14 28.67
N LYS A 121 -31.24 1.15 29.26
CA LYS A 121 -31.27 1.40 30.72
C LYS A 121 -32.48 2.20 31.18
N ASN A 122 -33.18 2.84 30.23
CA ASN A 122 -34.35 3.68 30.48
C ASN A 122 -35.69 2.92 30.28
N ILE A 123 -35.63 1.60 30.16
CA ILE A 123 -36.76 0.66 30.11
C ILE A 123 -36.59 -0.29 31.31
#